data_AF-A0AA36J5A2-F1
#
_entry.id   AF-A0AA36J5A2-F1
#
_cell.length_a   1.000
_cell.length_b   1.000
_cell.length_c   1.000
_cell.angle_alpha   90.00
_cell.angle_beta   90.00
_cell.angle_gamma   90.00
#
_symmetry.space_group_name_H-M   'P 1'
#
loop_
_entity.id
_entity.type
_entity.pdbx_description
1 polymer ?
#
loop_
_entity_poly.entity_id
_entity_poly.type
_entity_poly.pdbx_seq_one_letter_code
_entity_poly.pdbx_strand_id
1 'polypeptide(L)'
;MTEFKRTTQAVDEIETLVQTLLDGSSADLQHLGSLIGSTGATVEKLSRKATETDPARQTYGPQMREKIRSLDERWATVGSLARNVLAQKGGHVVEPSADLAPPPPQPQARRVAVPSEPPASAVSSAPSAPTLRMDALMHLVHGVFVGHGFEREENEDRHGIYRLRYVHQQKPPIVVVYVPLQRHLVTYVSLEGSNDPIKATVQIGMPVPAVQAKIDYLLLYPLLYRQNLPTLTSTPPEALFGSICCLSMPAMAALGATCRGMATSVLEDDLVWLRVVMTLPSRQVQDELASLKQREENGEVVPNGAYKIMVRTEVHRLRREAELERRMREEEARARRRAFEDPLRMDPRRPGGFPGSPLIIGGPHDLHPPGFGGRRPNPFGGGFDAGGGFGGGGFGGGGLGPRFY
;
A
#
# COMPACT_ATOMS: atom_id res chain seq x y z
N MET A 1 -0.15 -9.37 -29.85
CA MET A 1 0.18 -9.62 -28.43
C MET A 1 0.87 -10.99 -28.34
N THR A 2 2.02 -11.13 -27.66
CA THR A 2 2.75 -12.42 -27.62
C THR A 2 2.06 -13.43 -26.69
N GLU A 3 2.26 -14.74 -26.93
CA GLU A 3 1.76 -15.83 -26.05
C GLU A 3 2.16 -15.57 -24.60
N PHE A 4 3.43 -15.27 -24.35
CA PHE A 4 3.94 -14.90 -23.02
C PHE A 4 3.16 -13.77 -22.35
N LYS A 5 2.90 -12.64 -23.05
CA LYS A 5 2.17 -11.51 -22.47
C LYS A 5 0.74 -11.87 -22.09
N ARG A 6 0.06 -12.67 -22.93
CA ARG A 6 -1.31 -13.15 -22.64
C ARG A 6 -1.31 -14.06 -21.42
N THR A 7 -0.34 -14.97 -21.30
CA THR A 7 -0.19 -15.84 -20.15
C THR A 7 0.09 -15.05 -18.86
N THR A 8 0.98 -14.05 -18.90
CA THR A 8 1.25 -13.20 -17.73
C THR A 8 0.00 -12.46 -17.27
N GLN A 9 -0.75 -11.87 -18.20
CA GLN A 9 -2.00 -11.17 -17.88
C GLN A 9 -3.05 -12.12 -17.28
N ALA A 10 -3.15 -13.35 -17.79
CA ALA A 10 -4.06 -14.35 -17.24
C ALA A 10 -3.66 -14.75 -15.80
N VAL A 11 -2.36 -14.84 -15.49
CA VAL A 11 -1.89 -15.08 -14.12
C VAL A 11 -2.25 -13.91 -13.19
N ASP A 12 -2.11 -12.66 -13.65
CA ASP A 12 -2.50 -11.46 -12.89
C ASP A 12 -4.02 -11.44 -12.62
N GLU A 13 -4.82 -11.83 -13.60
CA GLU A 13 -6.27 -11.94 -13.48
C GLU A 13 -6.68 -13.03 -12.47
N ILE A 14 -6.05 -14.20 -12.54
CA ILE A 14 -6.25 -15.30 -11.57
C ILE A 14 -5.94 -14.83 -10.15
N GLU A 15 -4.82 -14.11 -9.94
CA GLU A 15 -4.45 -13.58 -8.62
C GLU A 15 -5.50 -12.59 -8.09
N THR A 16 -6.02 -11.72 -8.96
CA THR A 16 -7.07 -10.76 -8.59
C THR A 16 -8.39 -11.45 -8.23
N LEU A 17 -8.80 -12.47 -9.00
CA LEU A 17 -10.01 -13.26 -8.73
C LEU A 17 -9.90 -14.04 -7.42
N VAL A 18 -8.74 -14.64 -7.15
CA VAL A 18 -8.46 -15.34 -5.89
C VAL A 18 -8.60 -14.41 -4.70
N GLN A 19 -8.02 -13.21 -4.76
CA GLN A 19 -8.16 -12.22 -3.69
C GLN A 19 -9.62 -11.82 -3.47
N THR A 20 -10.35 -11.58 -4.56
CA THR A 20 -11.77 -11.20 -4.50
C THR A 20 -12.63 -12.29 -3.85
N LEU A 21 -12.35 -13.57 -4.12
CA LEU A 21 -13.04 -14.72 -3.50
C LEU A 21 -12.69 -14.90 -2.02
N LEU A 22 -11.45 -14.59 -1.63
CA LEU A 22 -11.00 -14.61 -0.24
C LEU A 22 -11.67 -13.50 0.58
N ASP A 23 -11.91 -12.34 -0.04
CA ASP A 23 -12.61 -11.20 0.58
C ASP A 23 -14.13 -11.43 0.76
N GLY A 24 -14.63 -12.63 0.42
CA GLY A 24 -16.02 -13.04 0.64
C GLY A 24 -16.96 -12.73 -0.53
N SER A 25 -16.46 -12.19 -1.63
CA SER A 25 -17.25 -12.03 -2.85
C SER A 25 -17.62 -13.39 -3.44
N SER A 26 -18.83 -13.51 -3.98
CA SER A 26 -19.29 -14.68 -4.75
C SER A 26 -18.86 -14.57 -6.22
N ALA A 27 -17.64 -14.07 -6.49
CA ALA A 27 -17.12 -13.92 -7.84
C ALA A 27 -17.16 -15.26 -8.61
N ASP A 28 -17.15 -15.18 -9.94
CA ASP A 28 -17.37 -16.31 -10.84
C ASP A 28 -16.34 -17.44 -10.66
N LEU A 29 -16.65 -18.41 -9.80
CA LEU A 29 -15.87 -19.63 -9.58
C LEU A 29 -15.64 -20.41 -10.89
N GLN A 30 -16.61 -20.37 -11.80
CA GLN A 30 -16.52 -20.98 -13.12
C GLN A 30 -15.45 -20.30 -13.99
N HIS A 31 -15.40 -18.97 -13.98
CA HIS A 31 -14.39 -18.19 -14.70
C HIS A 31 -12.98 -18.50 -14.19
N LEU A 32 -12.82 -18.51 -12.86
CA LEU A 32 -11.56 -18.91 -12.23
C LEU A 32 -11.16 -20.35 -12.62
N GLY A 33 -12.09 -21.30 -12.60
CA GLY A 33 -11.83 -22.69 -12.98
C GLY A 33 -11.37 -22.86 -14.44
N SER A 34 -11.96 -22.10 -15.37
CA SER A 34 -11.60 -22.09 -16.79
C SER A 34 -10.23 -21.43 -17.04
N LEU A 35 -9.98 -20.30 -16.37
CA LEU A 35 -8.69 -19.60 -16.44
C LEU A 35 -7.54 -20.47 -15.92
N ILE A 36 -7.74 -21.20 -14.82
CA ILE A 36 -6.71 -22.08 -14.26
C ILE A 36 -6.33 -23.18 -15.26
N GLY A 37 -7.31 -23.86 -15.85
CA GLY A 37 -7.06 -24.97 -16.78
C GLY A 37 -6.33 -24.52 -18.04
N SER A 38 -6.78 -23.43 -18.67
CA SER A 38 -6.17 -22.90 -19.90
C SER A 38 -4.79 -22.27 -19.67
N THR A 39 -4.61 -21.53 -18.56
CA THR A 39 -3.34 -20.87 -18.24
C THR A 39 -2.29 -21.90 -17.85
N GLY A 40 -2.65 -22.92 -17.07
CA GLY A 40 -1.71 -23.96 -16.63
C GLY A 40 -1.05 -24.71 -17.78
N ALA A 41 -1.83 -25.17 -18.75
CA ALA A 41 -1.31 -25.84 -19.94
C ALA A 41 -0.38 -24.92 -20.76
N THR A 42 -0.69 -23.63 -20.81
CA THR A 42 0.13 -22.65 -21.54
C THR A 42 1.45 -22.35 -20.83
N VAL A 43 1.44 -22.19 -19.51
CA VAL A 43 2.66 -21.98 -18.71
C VAL A 43 3.58 -23.20 -18.86
N GLU A 44 3.04 -24.42 -18.76
CA GLU A 44 3.84 -25.64 -18.89
C GLU A 44 4.48 -25.76 -20.28
N LYS A 45 3.71 -25.45 -21.34
CA LYS A 45 4.23 -25.39 -22.72
C LYS A 45 5.35 -24.36 -22.87
N LEU A 46 5.21 -23.17 -22.27
CA LEU A 46 6.25 -22.15 -22.30
C LEU A 46 7.49 -22.61 -21.53
N SER A 47 7.31 -23.21 -20.35
CA SER A 47 8.39 -23.74 -19.51
C SER A 47 9.19 -24.82 -20.24
N ARG A 48 8.52 -25.82 -20.86
CA ARG A 48 9.18 -26.85 -21.69
C ARG A 48 10.02 -26.26 -22.82
N LYS A 49 9.51 -25.24 -23.52
CA LYS A 49 10.24 -24.54 -24.58
C LYS A 49 11.43 -23.72 -24.04
N ALA A 50 11.33 -23.21 -22.81
CA ALA A 50 12.41 -22.45 -22.18
C ALA A 50 13.53 -23.34 -21.64
N THR A 51 13.22 -24.59 -21.26
CA THR A 51 14.19 -25.59 -20.80
C THR A 51 14.86 -26.38 -21.93
N GLU A 52 14.49 -26.13 -23.19
CA GLU A 52 15.13 -26.77 -24.36
C GLU A 52 16.64 -26.48 -24.37
N THR A 53 17.44 -27.55 -24.43
CA THR A 53 18.90 -27.51 -24.37
C THR A 53 19.54 -27.64 -25.75
N ASP A 54 18.82 -28.18 -26.73
CA ASP A 54 19.31 -28.26 -28.11
C ASP A 54 19.33 -26.86 -28.73
N PRO A 55 20.52 -26.31 -29.08
CA PRO A 55 20.63 -24.98 -29.65
C PRO A 55 19.90 -24.84 -30.98
N ALA A 56 19.69 -25.94 -31.72
CA ALA A 56 18.93 -25.93 -32.98
C ALA A 56 17.41 -25.84 -32.77
N ARG A 57 16.91 -26.19 -31.58
CA ARG A 57 15.47 -26.17 -31.21
C ARG A 57 15.13 -25.02 -30.27
N GLN A 58 16.14 -24.32 -29.77
CA GLN A 58 15.97 -23.26 -28.81
C GLN A 58 15.26 -22.06 -29.45
N THR A 59 14.00 -21.84 -29.05
CA THR A 59 13.16 -20.75 -29.59
C THR A 59 13.30 -19.44 -28.82
N TYR A 60 13.84 -19.46 -27.60
CA TYR A 60 13.90 -18.31 -26.69
C TYR A 60 15.34 -17.92 -26.33
N GLY A 61 15.65 -16.63 -26.43
CA GLY A 61 16.91 -16.07 -25.95
C GLY A 61 17.05 -16.12 -24.41
N PRO A 62 18.26 -15.91 -23.85
CA PRO A 62 18.53 -16.02 -22.40
C PRO A 62 17.56 -15.21 -21.51
N GLN A 63 17.32 -13.94 -21.86
CA GLN A 63 16.41 -13.08 -21.10
C GLN A 63 14.96 -13.56 -21.10
N MET A 64 14.50 -14.15 -22.21
CA MET A 64 13.12 -14.66 -22.28
C MET A 64 12.98 -15.96 -21.48
N ARG A 65 14.02 -16.82 -21.48
CA ARG A 65 14.05 -18.02 -20.64
C ARG A 65 13.95 -17.70 -19.16
N GLU A 66 14.68 -16.67 -18.71
CA GLU A 66 14.61 -16.19 -17.33
C GLU A 66 13.20 -15.67 -16.98
N LYS A 67 12.58 -14.88 -17.86
CA LYS A 67 11.21 -14.39 -17.66
C LYS A 67 10.18 -15.54 -17.59
N ILE A 68 10.33 -16.56 -18.45
CA ILE A 68 9.46 -17.74 -18.42
C ILE A 68 9.68 -18.54 -17.13
N ARG A 69 10.92 -18.69 -16.66
CA ARG A 69 11.21 -19.33 -15.36
C ARG A 69 10.54 -18.59 -14.21
N SER A 70 10.64 -17.26 -14.16
CA SER A 70 9.95 -16.46 -13.15
C SER A 70 8.42 -16.58 -13.23
N LEU A 71 7.87 -16.70 -14.45
CA LEU A 71 6.44 -16.93 -14.65
C LEU A 71 6.01 -18.32 -14.15
N ASP A 72 6.80 -19.35 -14.40
CA ASP A 72 6.56 -20.73 -13.96
C ASP A 72 6.59 -20.84 -12.42
N GLU A 73 7.59 -20.24 -11.77
CA GLU A 73 7.69 -20.16 -10.30
C GLU A 73 6.49 -19.42 -9.67
N ARG A 74 6.08 -18.29 -10.27
CA ARG A 74 4.89 -17.54 -9.83
C ARG A 74 3.62 -18.37 -10.03
N TRP A 75 3.50 -19.05 -11.17
CA TRP A 75 2.36 -19.90 -11.48
C TRP A 75 2.23 -21.08 -10.52
N ALA A 76 3.34 -21.71 -10.10
CA ALA A 76 3.31 -22.77 -9.11
C ALA A 76 2.65 -22.31 -7.79
N THR A 77 2.93 -21.08 -7.36
CA THR A 77 2.36 -20.49 -6.14
C THR A 77 0.90 -20.07 -6.34
N VAL A 78 0.63 -19.24 -7.35
CA VAL A 78 -0.71 -18.68 -7.62
C VAL A 78 -1.68 -19.79 -8.03
N GLY A 79 -1.26 -20.71 -8.90
CA GLY A 79 -2.06 -21.84 -9.36
C GLY A 79 -2.39 -22.82 -8.24
N SER A 80 -1.48 -23.07 -7.28
CA SER A 80 -1.79 -23.87 -6.10
C SER A 80 -2.83 -23.19 -5.21
N LEU A 81 -2.64 -21.91 -4.90
CA LEU A 81 -3.59 -21.13 -4.09
C LEU A 81 -4.97 -21.06 -4.75
N ALA A 82 -5.02 -20.78 -6.05
CA ALA A 82 -6.26 -20.69 -6.81
C ALA A 82 -7.04 -22.00 -6.79
N ARG A 83 -6.36 -23.15 -6.96
CA ARG A 83 -6.97 -24.48 -6.84
C ARG A 83 -7.51 -24.76 -5.44
N ASN A 84 -6.78 -24.35 -4.39
CA ASN A 84 -7.24 -24.52 -3.01
C ASN A 84 -8.49 -23.68 -2.71
N VAL A 85 -8.52 -22.42 -3.12
CA VAL A 85 -9.70 -21.54 -2.96
C VAL A 85 -10.89 -22.09 -3.73
N LEU A 86 -10.65 -22.58 -4.95
CA LEU A 86 -11.69 -23.14 -5.78
C LEU A 86 -12.26 -24.43 -5.18
N ALA A 87 -11.42 -25.33 -4.66
CA ALA A 87 -11.85 -26.53 -3.95
C ALA A 87 -12.62 -26.20 -2.66
N GLN A 88 -12.16 -25.21 -1.88
CA GLN A 88 -12.83 -24.77 -0.64
C GLN A 88 -14.22 -24.19 -0.91
N LYS A 89 -14.41 -23.54 -2.05
CA LYS A 89 -15.69 -22.93 -2.45
C LYS A 89 -16.58 -23.89 -3.27
N GLY A 90 -16.20 -25.16 -3.43
CA GLY A 90 -16.98 -26.16 -4.16
C GLY A 90 -16.94 -26.03 -5.68
N GLY A 91 -15.95 -25.32 -6.25
CA GLY A 91 -15.70 -25.28 -7.69
C GLY A 91 -14.80 -26.42 -8.16
N HIS A 92 -14.74 -26.63 -9.49
CA HIS A 92 -13.82 -27.57 -10.13
C HIS A 92 -13.02 -26.90 -11.26
N VAL A 93 -11.76 -27.31 -11.44
CA VAL A 93 -10.94 -26.85 -12.55
C VAL A 93 -11.48 -27.47 -13.83
N VAL A 94 -11.77 -26.63 -14.82
CA VAL A 94 -12.20 -27.11 -16.14
C VAL A 94 -10.94 -27.39 -16.94
N GLU A 95 -10.56 -28.66 -17.06
CA GLU A 95 -9.48 -29.02 -17.96
C GLU A 95 -9.91 -28.77 -19.40
N PRO A 96 -9.09 -28.10 -20.23
CA PRO A 96 -9.40 -27.93 -21.63
C PRO A 96 -9.45 -29.32 -22.28
N SER A 97 -10.64 -29.79 -22.69
CA SER A 97 -10.80 -31.05 -23.40
C SER A 97 -9.89 -31.08 -24.62
N ALA A 98 -8.97 -32.04 -24.65
CA ALA A 98 -8.03 -32.26 -25.75
C ALA A 98 -8.68 -32.96 -26.97
N ASP A 99 -10.00 -33.14 -26.96
CA ASP A 99 -10.72 -33.85 -28.02
C ASP A 99 -11.06 -32.92 -29.19
N LEU A 100 -10.72 -33.39 -30.40
CA LEU A 100 -11.04 -32.87 -31.74
C LEU A 100 -10.01 -31.95 -32.43
N ALA A 101 -8.72 -32.30 -32.40
CA ALA A 101 -7.79 -31.86 -33.45
C ALA A 101 -7.24 -33.07 -34.23
N PRO A 102 -7.53 -33.19 -35.55
CA PRO A 102 -6.89 -34.22 -36.38
C PRO A 102 -5.37 -33.99 -36.46
N PRO A 103 -4.56 -35.05 -36.57
CA PRO A 103 -3.10 -34.96 -36.47
C PRO A 103 -2.51 -34.08 -37.60
N PRO A 104 -1.55 -33.19 -37.30
CA PRO A 104 -0.91 -32.36 -38.32
C PRO A 104 0.05 -33.18 -39.20
N PRO A 105 0.16 -32.85 -40.51
CA PRO A 105 1.11 -33.49 -41.42
C PRO A 105 2.56 -33.16 -41.04
N GLN A 106 3.41 -34.17 -41.00
CA GLN A 106 4.85 -34.06 -40.69
C GLN A 106 5.60 -33.23 -41.76
N PRO A 107 6.37 -32.19 -41.40
CA PRO A 107 7.21 -31.47 -42.36
C PRO A 107 8.57 -32.17 -42.54
N GLN A 108 8.94 -32.37 -43.80
CA GLN A 108 10.23 -32.89 -44.25
C GLN A 108 11.37 -31.89 -43.96
N ALA A 109 12.47 -32.40 -43.41
CA ALA A 109 13.65 -31.61 -43.06
C ALA A 109 14.37 -31.07 -44.29
N ARG A 110 14.52 -29.75 -44.38
CA ARG A 110 15.40 -29.09 -45.35
C ARG A 110 16.49 -28.34 -44.59
N ARG A 111 17.73 -28.85 -44.66
CA ARG A 111 18.94 -28.20 -44.14
C ARG A 111 19.28 -26.98 -45.00
N VAL A 112 19.50 -25.83 -44.39
CA VAL A 112 20.20 -24.69 -45.00
C VAL A 112 21.24 -24.18 -44.02
N ALA A 113 22.46 -23.98 -44.54
CA ALA A 113 23.66 -23.61 -43.83
C ALA A 113 23.72 -22.11 -43.48
N VAL A 114 24.43 -21.81 -42.39
CA VAL A 114 24.78 -20.48 -41.84
C VAL A 114 26.04 -19.94 -42.53
N PRO A 115 26.21 -18.60 -42.62
CA PRO A 115 27.49 -18.00 -42.20
C PRO A 115 27.39 -16.69 -41.38
N SER A 116 28.13 -16.69 -40.25
CA SER A 116 29.09 -15.72 -39.68
C SER A 116 28.83 -14.21 -39.45
N GLU A 117 29.14 -13.77 -38.21
CA GLU A 117 29.38 -12.46 -37.52
C GLU A 117 30.29 -11.39 -38.23
N PRO A 118 30.50 -10.11 -37.77
CA PRO A 118 30.76 -9.63 -36.39
C PRO A 118 30.34 -8.14 -36.05
N PRO A 119 30.99 -7.35 -35.13
CA PRO A 119 30.57 -7.13 -33.73
C PRO A 119 30.27 -5.65 -33.35
N ALA A 120 29.65 -5.41 -32.20
CA ALA A 120 29.70 -4.10 -31.54
C ALA A 120 29.66 -4.22 -30.01
N SER A 121 30.79 -3.88 -29.39
CA SER A 121 30.95 -3.67 -27.95
C SER A 121 30.12 -2.48 -27.47
N ALA A 122 29.34 -2.66 -26.41
CA ALA A 122 28.88 -1.57 -25.56
C ALA A 122 28.96 -2.01 -24.10
N VAL A 123 29.74 -1.25 -23.33
CA VAL A 123 29.99 -1.41 -21.91
C VAL A 123 28.67 -1.27 -21.14
N SER A 124 28.19 -2.35 -20.52
CA SER A 124 27.04 -2.32 -19.61
C SER A 124 27.53 -2.47 -18.18
N SER A 125 27.25 -1.46 -17.36
CA SER A 125 27.36 -1.52 -15.90
C SER A 125 26.65 -2.76 -15.36
N ALA A 126 27.40 -3.61 -14.65
CA ALA A 126 26.90 -4.87 -14.12
C ALA A 126 25.76 -4.64 -13.09
N PRO A 127 24.62 -5.34 -13.20
CA PRO A 127 23.63 -5.37 -12.13
C PRO A 127 24.24 -6.11 -10.93
N SER A 128 24.26 -5.44 -9.77
CA SER A 128 24.64 -6.07 -8.50
C SER A 128 23.80 -7.32 -8.25
N ALA A 129 24.48 -8.45 -8.02
CA ALA A 129 23.88 -9.77 -7.91
C ALA A 129 22.70 -9.78 -6.91
N PRO A 130 21.60 -10.49 -7.21
CA PRO A 130 20.38 -10.51 -6.38
C PRO A 130 20.61 -10.99 -4.94
N THR A 131 21.67 -11.77 -4.69
CA THR A 131 22.08 -12.24 -3.36
C THR A 131 22.46 -11.09 -2.41
N LEU A 132 23.27 -10.13 -2.88
CA LEU A 132 23.69 -8.95 -2.08
C LEU A 132 22.51 -8.10 -1.57
N ARG A 133 21.37 -8.12 -2.27
CA ARG A 133 20.17 -7.36 -1.89
C ARG A 133 19.33 -8.08 -0.84
N MET A 134 19.36 -9.41 -0.82
CA MET A 134 18.69 -10.21 0.21
C MET A 134 19.43 -10.13 1.54
N ASP A 135 20.76 -10.14 1.52
CA ASP A 135 21.58 -9.98 2.72
C ASP A 135 21.27 -8.64 3.41
N ALA A 136 21.11 -7.56 2.64
CA ALA A 136 20.74 -6.25 3.18
C ALA A 136 19.35 -6.25 3.84
N LEU A 137 18.36 -6.92 3.24
CA LEU A 137 17.03 -7.08 3.86
C LEU A 137 17.09 -7.92 5.13
N MET A 138 17.85 -9.02 5.12
CA MET A 138 18.06 -9.85 6.31
C MET A 138 18.75 -9.06 7.42
N HIS A 139 19.76 -8.25 7.10
CA HIS A 139 20.41 -7.35 8.06
C HIS A 139 19.44 -6.34 8.64
N LEU A 140 18.51 -5.82 7.83
CA LEU A 140 17.50 -4.88 8.29
C LEU A 140 16.52 -5.54 9.26
N VAL A 141 16.03 -6.74 8.93
CA VAL A 141 15.15 -7.52 9.81
C VAL A 141 15.89 -7.94 11.10
N HIS A 142 17.15 -8.35 10.99
CA HIS A 142 18.03 -8.62 12.12
C HIS A 142 18.17 -7.40 13.03
N GLY A 143 18.38 -6.21 12.46
CA GLY A 143 18.46 -4.95 13.19
C GLY A 143 17.20 -4.65 14.01
N VAL A 144 16.02 -5.05 13.54
CA VAL A 144 14.77 -4.95 14.31
C VAL A 144 14.83 -5.87 15.54
N PHE A 145 15.21 -7.14 15.39
CA PHE A 145 15.33 -8.06 16.53
C PHE A 145 16.34 -7.57 17.57
N VAL A 146 17.50 -7.11 17.13
CA VAL A 146 18.54 -6.53 18.02
C VAL A 146 18.03 -5.27 18.71
N GLY A 147 17.30 -4.40 18.01
CA GLY A 147 16.64 -3.23 18.59
C GLY A 147 15.62 -3.57 19.68
N HIS A 148 15.03 -4.77 19.63
CA HIS A 148 14.13 -5.31 20.65
C HIS A 148 14.85 -6.08 21.78
N GLY A 149 16.19 -6.00 21.84
CA GLY A 149 17.02 -6.60 22.88
C GLY A 149 17.35 -8.08 22.67
N PHE A 150 17.07 -8.64 21.50
CA PHE A 150 17.45 -10.02 21.18
C PHE A 150 18.90 -10.09 20.70
N GLU A 151 19.66 -11.03 21.25
CA GLU A 151 21.02 -11.37 20.85
C GLU A 151 21.00 -12.60 19.93
N ARG A 152 21.84 -12.60 18.89
CA ARG A 152 21.95 -13.71 17.94
C ARG A 152 22.95 -14.73 18.48
N GLU A 153 22.54 -15.99 18.61
CA GLU A 153 23.39 -17.04 19.20
C GLU A 153 23.96 -18.02 18.16
N GLU A 154 23.17 -18.45 17.16
CA GLU A 154 23.63 -19.41 16.14
C GLU A 154 23.01 -19.16 14.75
N ASN A 155 23.73 -19.59 13.72
CA ASN A 155 23.26 -19.61 12.33
C ASN A 155 23.40 -21.01 11.73
N GLU A 156 22.28 -21.62 11.35
CA GLU A 156 22.26 -22.79 10.50
C GLU A 156 21.87 -22.37 9.08
N ASP A 157 22.83 -22.37 8.16
CA ASP A 157 22.56 -22.19 6.74
C ASP A 157 22.27 -23.56 6.11
N ARG A 158 21.04 -23.76 5.63
CA ARG A 158 20.66 -24.96 4.89
C ARG A 158 20.04 -24.56 3.56
N HIS A 159 20.78 -24.79 2.46
CA HIS A 159 20.25 -24.70 1.09
C HIS A 159 19.61 -23.35 0.72
N GLY A 160 20.22 -22.23 1.13
CA GLY A 160 19.69 -20.89 0.84
C GLY A 160 18.50 -20.47 1.72
N ILE A 161 18.14 -21.30 2.70
CA ILE A 161 17.28 -20.94 3.82
C ILE A 161 18.20 -20.63 5.01
N TYR A 162 18.04 -19.45 5.58
CA TYR A 162 18.84 -19.01 6.73
C TYR A 162 18.03 -19.18 8.00
N ARG A 163 18.51 -19.97 8.94
CA ARG A 163 17.85 -20.20 10.23
C ARG A 163 18.70 -19.58 11.33
N LEU A 164 18.19 -18.50 11.91
CA LEU A 164 18.83 -17.76 12.99
C LEU A 164 18.11 -17.99 14.31
N ARG A 165 18.88 -18.27 15.36
CA ARG A 165 18.39 -18.36 16.74
C ARG A 165 18.69 -17.06 17.49
N TYR A 166 17.67 -16.53 18.14
CA TYR A 166 17.74 -15.29 18.91
C TYR A 166 17.34 -15.55 20.36
N VAL A 167 18.15 -15.04 21.29
CA VAL A 167 17.93 -15.16 22.73
C VAL A 167 17.74 -13.78 23.35
N HIS A 168 17.01 -13.72 24.46
CA HIS A 168 16.72 -12.47 25.15
C HIS A 168 16.69 -12.75 26.65
N GLN A 169 17.23 -11.83 27.47
CA GLN A 169 17.36 -12.05 28.91
C GLN A 169 16.00 -12.28 29.62
N GLN A 170 14.95 -11.60 29.13
CA GLN A 170 13.60 -11.61 29.73
C GLN A 170 12.53 -12.31 28.90
N LYS A 171 12.83 -12.75 27.66
CA LYS A 171 11.82 -13.29 26.72
C LYS A 171 12.27 -14.68 26.26
N PRO A 172 11.33 -15.58 25.95
CA PRO A 172 11.69 -16.90 25.44
C PRO A 172 12.49 -16.77 24.14
N PRO A 173 13.45 -17.68 23.91
CA PRO A 173 14.24 -17.70 22.69
C PRO A 173 13.34 -17.93 21.47
N ILE A 174 13.70 -17.30 20.36
CA ILE A 174 12.96 -17.38 19.10
C ILE A 174 13.85 -17.90 17.98
N VAL A 175 13.25 -18.65 17.08
CA VAL A 175 13.87 -19.15 15.87
C VAL A 175 13.27 -18.42 14.69
N VAL A 176 14.13 -17.78 13.91
CA VAL A 176 13.75 -17.01 12.73
C VAL A 176 14.29 -17.69 11.49
N VAL A 177 13.41 -18.04 10.57
CA VAL A 177 13.76 -18.67 9.30
C VAL A 177 13.50 -17.69 8.17
N TYR A 178 14.55 -17.33 7.45
CA TYR A 178 14.50 -16.46 6.28
C TYR A 178 14.50 -17.31 5.01
N VAL A 179 13.47 -17.11 4.20
CA VAL A 179 13.31 -17.76 2.90
C VAL A 179 13.33 -16.67 1.82
N PRO A 180 14.47 -16.45 1.15
CA PRO A 180 14.56 -15.51 0.04
C PRO A 180 13.80 -16.07 -1.17
N LEU A 181 12.82 -15.32 -1.67
CA LEU A 181 11.99 -15.64 -2.83
C LEU A 181 12.04 -14.49 -3.83
N GLN A 182 12.98 -14.55 -4.78
CA GLN A 182 13.19 -13.55 -5.84
C GLN A 182 13.37 -12.11 -5.30
N ARG A 183 12.28 -11.35 -5.16
CA ARG A 183 12.23 -9.97 -4.65
C ARG A 183 11.62 -9.87 -3.25
N HIS A 184 11.25 -10.98 -2.65
CA HIS A 184 10.63 -11.07 -1.35
C HIS A 184 11.53 -11.83 -0.38
N LEU A 185 11.55 -11.38 0.87
CA LEU A 185 12.12 -12.10 1.98
C LEU A 185 10.96 -12.55 2.85
N VAL A 186 10.66 -13.85 2.84
CA VAL A 186 9.67 -14.42 3.74
C VAL A 186 10.37 -14.76 5.04
N THR A 187 9.89 -14.16 6.13
CA THR A 187 10.42 -14.36 7.47
C THR A 187 9.40 -15.16 8.27
N TYR A 188 9.79 -16.34 8.73
CA TYR A 188 9.03 -17.14 9.66
C TYR A 188 9.65 -16.98 11.05
N VAL A 189 8.84 -16.74 12.07
CA VAL A 189 9.27 -16.61 13.45
C VAL A 189 8.48 -17.59 14.30
N SER A 190 9.17 -18.45 15.04
CA SER A 190 8.56 -19.31 16.03
C SER A 190 9.28 -19.17 17.37
N LEU A 191 8.55 -19.41 18.46
CA LEU A 191 9.18 -19.66 19.76
C LEU A 191 9.97 -20.98 19.66
N GLU A 192 11.13 -21.05 20.30
CA GLU A 192 11.89 -22.29 20.38
C GLU A 192 11.05 -23.40 21.03
N GLY A 193 10.95 -24.56 20.36
CA GLY A 193 10.07 -25.67 20.78
C GLY A 193 8.62 -25.58 20.28
N SER A 194 8.22 -24.51 19.59
CA SER A 194 6.90 -24.39 18.96
C SER A 194 6.91 -24.78 17.48
N ASN A 195 5.93 -25.59 17.07
CA ASN A 195 5.74 -26.01 15.66
C ASN A 195 4.88 -25.05 14.82
N ASP A 196 4.37 -23.97 15.41
CA ASP A 196 3.53 -22.99 14.71
C ASP A 196 4.30 -21.69 14.46
N PRO A 197 5.01 -21.57 13.32
CA PRO A 197 5.69 -20.35 12.94
C PRO A 197 4.70 -19.30 12.43
N ILE A 198 4.94 -18.04 12.78
CA ILE A 198 4.20 -16.88 12.27
C ILE A 198 5.00 -16.30 11.12
N LYS A 199 4.31 -15.93 10.04
CA LYS A 199 4.92 -15.54 8.76
C LYS A 199 4.72 -14.04 8.50
N ALA A 200 5.78 -13.36 8.08
CA ALA A 200 5.70 -12.05 7.44
C ALA A 200 6.51 -12.03 6.15
N THR A 201 6.03 -11.28 5.17
CA THR A 201 6.70 -11.12 3.88
C THR A 201 7.17 -9.68 3.71
N VAL A 202 8.48 -9.51 3.53
CA VAL A 202 9.17 -8.24 3.27
C VAL A 202 9.56 -8.22 1.79
N GLN A 203 9.53 -7.06 1.12
CA GLN A 203 9.86 -6.95 -0.31
C GLN A 203 11.03 -5.98 -0.53
N ILE A 204 11.91 -6.27 -1.48
CA ILE A 204 12.94 -5.32 -1.94
C ILE A 204 12.25 -4.06 -2.45
N GLY A 205 12.67 -2.90 -1.94
CA GLY A 205 12.08 -1.60 -2.27
C GLY A 205 10.93 -1.18 -1.35
N MET A 206 10.55 -2.03 -0.40
CA MET A 206 9.62 -1.62 0.65
C MET A 206 10.28 -0.57 1.56
N PRO A 207 9.59 0.53 1.92
CA PRO A 207 10.14 1.55 2.81
C PRO A 207 10.54 0.95 4.17
N VAL A 208 11.68 1.37 4.73
CA VAL A 208 12.20 0.88 6.02
C VAL A 208 11.15 0.90 7.14
N PRO A 209 10.31 1.95 7.31
CA PRO A 209 9.28 1.95 8.35
C PRO A 209 8.21 0.87 8.17
N ALA A 210 7.90 0.50 6.91
CA ALA A 210 6.94 -0.56 6.61
C ALA A 210 7.55 -1.96 6.84
N VAL A 211 8.87 -2.12 6.64
CA VAL A 211 9.58 -3.35 7.03
C VAL A 211 9.51 -3.51 8.54
N GLN A 212 9.89 -2.47 9.29
CA GLN A 212 9.86 -2.47 10.74
C GLN A 212 8.46 -2.80 11.27
N ALA A 213 7.41 -2.16 10.76
CA ALA A 213 6.02 -2.46 11.10
C ALA A 213 5.64 -3.95 10.96
N LYS A 214 6.04 -4.58 9.85
CA LYS A 214 5.74 -5.99 9.60
C LYS A 214 6.50 -6.94 10.51
N ILE A 215 7.74 -6.60 10.86
CA ILE A 215 8.55 -7.41 11.76
C ILE A 215 8.12 -7.21 13.22
N ASP A 216 7.78 -5.99 13.63
CA ASP A 216 7.21 -5.71 14.95
C ASP A 216 5.93 -6.52 15.17
N TYR A 217 5.09 -6.66 14.13
CA TYR A 217 3.92 -7.52 14.17
C TYR A 217 4.26 -8.98 14.48
N LEU A 218 5.37 -9.51 13.93
CA LEU A 218 5.82 -10.88 14.22
C LEU A 218 6.25 -11.09 15.68
N LEU A 219 6.78 -10.05 16.32
CA LEU A 219 7.17 -10.09 17.72
C LEU A 219 5.96 -10.02 18.65
N LEU A 220 4.93 -9.29 18.25
CA LEU A 220 3.71 -9.14 19.01
C LEU A 220 2.73 -10.30 18.88
N TYR A 221 2.60 -10.87 17.68
CA TYR A 221 1.57 -11.88 17.41
C TYR A 221 1.63 -13.09 18.36
N PRO A 222 2.79 -13.67 18.72
CA PRO A 222 2.86 -14.73 19.72
C PRO A 222 2.43 -14.25 21.12
N LEU A 223 2.70 -12.99 21.47
CA LEU A 223 2.29 -12.41 22.76
C LEU A 223 0.77 -12.15 22.80
N LEU A 224 0.18 -11.73 21.68
CA LEU A 224 -1.23 -11.36 21.59
C LEU A 224 -2.18 -12.54 21.36
N TYR A 225 -1.74 -13.54 20.59
CA TYR A 225 -2.60 -14.64 20.14
C TYR A 225 -2.37 -15.98 20.86
N ARG A 226 -1.26 -16.12 21.61
CA ARG A 226 -1.00 -17.32 22.44
C ARG A 226 -1.03 -17.09 23.94
N GLN A 227 -1.14 -15.86 24.41
CA GLN A 227 -1.66 -15.65 25.76
C GLN A 227 -3.17 -15.86 25.68
N ASN A 228 -3.65 -16.90 26.37
CA ASN A 228 -5.05 -16.98 26.75
C ASN A 228 -5.44 -15.57 27.27
N LEU A 229 -6.62 -15.05 26.89
CA LEU A 229 -7.16 -13.77 27.38
C LEU A 229 -6.85 -13.42 28.87
N PRO A 230 -6.78 -14.37 29.83
CA PRO A 230 -6.42 -14.08 31.22
C PRO A 230 -4.99 -13.59 31.47
N THR A 231 -4.03 -13.85 30.56
CA THR A 231 -2.60 -13.54 30.81
C THR A 231 -2.21 -12.13 30.36
N LEU A 232 -2.92 -11.57 29.37
CA LEU A 232 -2.80 -10.16 29.00
C LEU A 232 -3.31 -9.24 30.11
N THR A 233 -4.35 -9.66 30.84
CA THR A 233 -4.84 -8.93 32.03
C THR A 233 -3.91 -9.04 33.24
N SER A 234 -3.06 -10.07 33.30
CA SER A 234 -2.04 -10.22 34.36
C SER A 234 -0.68 -9.65 33.98
N THR A 235 -0.47 -9.27 32.71
CA THR A 235 0.77 -8.64 32.27
C THR A 235 0.73 -7.19 32.75
N PRO A 236 1.76 -6.73 33.48
CA PRO A 236 1.80 -5.36 33.96
C PRO A 236 1.61 -4.40 32.77
N PRO A 237 0.72 -3.41 32.87
CA PRO A 237 0.47 -2.45 31.80
C PRO A 237 1.78 -1.88 31.26
N GLU A 238 2.78 -1.66 32.11
CA GLU A 238 4.10 -1.14 31.75
C GLU A 238 4.86 -2.02 30.74
N ALA A 239 4.73 -3.35 30.81
CA ALA A 239 5.39 -4.30 29.90
C ALA A 239 4.67 -4.40 28.55
N LEU A 240 3.34 -4.29 28.56
CA LEU A 240 2.54 -4.13 27.34
C LEU A 240 2.83 -2.78 26.69
N PHE A 241 2.94 -1.72 27.48
CA PHE A 241 3.26 -0.38 27.02
C PHE A 241 4.66 -0.26 26.43
N GLY A 242 5.68 -0.90 27.03
CA GLY A 242 7.01 -0.98 26.45
C GLY A 242 6.99 -1.61 25.05
N SER A 243 6.21 -2.68 24.88
CA SER A 243 6.05 -3.37 23.60
C SER A 243 5.27 -2.54 22.58
N ILE A 244 4.21 -1.83 23.01
CA ILE A 244 3.36 -0.97 22.18
C ILE A 244 4.09 0.30 21.73
N CYS A 245 4.92 0.89 22.58
CA CYS A 245 5.70 2.08 22.25
C CYS A 245 6.81 1.81 21.22
N CYS A 246 7.24 0.56 21.07
CA CYS A 246 8.19 0.15 20.04
C CYS A 246 7.54 -0.12 18.68
N LEU A 247 6.19 -0.05 18.60
CA LEU A 247 5.48 -0.32 17.37
C LEU A 247 5.40 0.92 16.51
N SER A 248 5.65 0.73 15.22
CA SER A 248 5.23 1.72 14.23
C SER A 248 3.71 2.02 14.37
N MET A 249 3.31 3.27 14.14
CA MET A 249 1.89 3.70 14.15
C MET A 249 0.95 2.80 13.31
N PRO A 250 1.35 2.25 12.14
CA PRO A 250 0.55 1.27 11.42
C PRO A 250 0.28 -0.04 12.19
N ALA A 251 1.25 -0.52 12.97
CA ALA A 251 1.10 -1.73 13.79
C ALA A 251 0.15 -1.48 14.98
N MET A 252 0.15 -0.28 15.56
CA MET A 252 -0.86 0.12 16.55
C MET A 252 -2.27 0.18 15.96
N ALA A 253 -2.43 0.70 14.73
CA ALA A 253 -3.73 0.74 14.06
C ALA A 253 -4.27 -0.66 13.74
N ALA A 254 -3.40 -1.59 13.33
CA ALA A 254 -3.77 -2.99 13.08
C ALA A 254 -4.17 -3.72 14.39
N LEU A 255 -3.44 -3.48 15.48
CA LEU A 255 -3.78 -3.94 16.83
C LEU A 255 -5.15 -3.43 17.30
N GLY A 256 -5.43 -2.15 17.03
CA GLY A 256 -6.72 -1.54 17.35
C GLY A 256 -7.88 -2.16 16.55
N ALA A 257 -7.63 -2.58 15.31
CA ALA A 257 -8.63 -3.22 14.47
C ALA A 257 -8.93 -4.68 14.88
N THR A 258 -7.93 -5.42 15.37
CA THR A 258 -8.10 -6.83 15.77
C THR A 258 -8.62 -7.00 17.18
N CYS A 259 -8.39 -6.04 18.07
CA CYS A 259 -8.72 -6.17 19.49
C CYS A 259 -9.52 -4.96 20.00
N ARG A 260 -10.85 -4.95 19.78
CA ARG A 260 -11.74 -3.83 20.17
C ARG A 260 -11.60 -3.40 21.63
N GLY A 261 -11.45 -4.34 22.57
CA GLY A 261 -11.29 -4.05 24.01
C GLY A 261 -9.92 -3.47 24.38
N MET A 262 -8.87 -3.95 23.71
CA MET A 262 -7.50 -3.44 23.89
C MET A 262 -7.32 -2.08 23.21
N ALA A 263 -8.00 -1.84 22.09
CA ALA A 263 -8.05 -0.54 21.44
C ALA A 263 -8.64 0.52 22.38
N THR A 264 -9.72 0.20 23.08
CA THR A 264 -10.33 1.14 24.04
C THR A 264 -9.49 1.33 25.30
N SER A 265 -8.77 0.33 25.82
CA SER A 265 -7.95 0.54 27.02
C SER A 265 -6.64 1.26 26.71
N VAL A 266 -5.95 0.88 25.62
CA VAL A 266 -4.65 1.46 25.25
C VAL A 266 -4.79 2.85 24.62
N LEU A 267 -5.82 3.08 23.79
CA LEU A 267 -6.01 4.38 23.14
C LEU A 267 -6.73 5.42 24.02
N GLU A 268 -7.19 5.02 25.21
CA GLU A 268 -7.68 5.96 26.24
C GLU A 268 -6.64 6.18 27.36
N ASP A 269 -5.49 5.50 27.33
CA ASP A 269 -4.42 5.72 28.30
C ASP A 269 -3.58 6.97 27.95
N ASP A 270 -3.61 7.96 28.84
CA ASP A 270 -2.91 9.23 28.68
C ASP A 270 -1.37 9.10 28.68
N LEU A 271 -0.81 8.05 29.29
CA LEU A 271 0.64 7.81 29.27
C LEU A 271 1.14 7.48 27.87
N VAL A 272 0.35 6.77 27.07
CA VAL A 272 0.66 6.49 25.66
C VAL A 272 0.71 7.78 24.89
N TRP A 273 -0.33 8.60 25.03
CA TRP A 273 -0.42 9.86 24.29
C TRP A 273 0.64 10.85 24.74
N LEU A 274 1.00 10.91 26.02
CA LEU A 274 2.11 11.71 26.52
C LEU A 274 3.43 11.34 25.84
N ARG A 275 3.73 10.04 25.70
CA ARG A 275 4.93 9.61 24.98
C ARG A 275 4.90 10.00 23.50
N VAL A 276 3.75 9.84 22.83
CA VAL A 276 3.59 10.30 21.44
C VAL A 276 3.84 11.80 21.35
N VAL A 277 3.26 12.61 22.24
CA VAL A 277 3.49 14.07 22.32
C VAL A 277 4.99 14.37 22.44
N MET A 278 5.70 13.67 23.33
CA MET A 278 7.14 13.88 23.52
C MET A 278 7.98 13.60 22.26
N THR A 279 7.52 12.75 21.35
CA THR A 279 8.21 12.48 20.06
C THR A 279 7.91 13.48 18.96
N LEU A 280 6.88 14.32 19.11
CA LEU A 280 6.50 15.29 18.09
C LEU A 280 7.47 16.48 18.10
N PRO A 281 8.09 16.84 16.95
CA PRO A 281 9.07 17.92 16.88
C PRO A 281 8.43 19.33 16.86
N SER A 282 7.13 19.45 17.10
CA SER A 282 6.38 20.70 16.97
C SER A 282 6.58 21.59 18.21
N ARG A 283 7.11 22.80 18.02
CA ARG A 283 7.30 23.78 19.11
C ARG A 283 6.01 24.09 19.84
N GLN A 284 4.91 24.26 19.11
CA GLN A 284 3.59 24.53 19.69
C GLN A 284 3.14 23.40 20.63
N VAL A 285 3.36 22.15 20.22
CA VAL A 285 3.06 20.96 21.05
C VAL A 285 3.96 20.93 22.30
N GLN A 286 5.23 21.30 22.18
CA GLN A 286 6.14 21.38 23.33
C GLN A 286 5.76 22.48 24.32
N ASP A 287 5.31 23.65 23.83
CA ASP A 287 4.84 24.75 24.67
C ASP A 287 3.54 24.37 25.41
N GLU A 288 2.61 23.71 24.72
CA GLU A 288 1.36 23.22 25.33
C GLU A 288 1.63 22.10 26.35
N LEU A 289 2.56 21.19 26.06
CA LEU A 289 3.03 20.18 27.00
C LEU A 289 3.67 20.82 28.25
N ALA A 290 4.50 21.84 28.08
CA ALA A 290 5.12 22.57 29.20
C ALA A 290 4.05 23.25 30.07
N SER A 291 3.02 23.84 29.45
CA SER A 291 1.89 24.43 30.18
C SER A 291 1.11 23.38 30.97
N LEU A 292 0.83 22.20 30.40
CA LEU A 292 0.16 21.11 31.13
C LEU A 292 0.99 20.61 32.31
N LYS A 293 2.31 20.43 32.14
CA LYS A 293 3.20 20.05 33.23
C LYS A 293 3.24 21.09 34.35
N GLN A 294 3.28 22.37 34.00
CA GLN A 294 3.24 23.44 35.00
C GLN A 294 1.94 23.44 35.80
N ARG A 295 0.80 23.15 35.15
CA ARG A 295 -0.49 23.00 35.83
C ARG A 295 -0.50 21.81 36.79
N GLU A 296 0.07 20.69 36.36
CA GLU A 296 0.25 19.50 37.20
C GLU A 296 1.15 19.80 38.42
N GLU A 297 2.26 20.51 38.23
CA GLU A 297 3.15 20.97 39.32
C GLU A 297 2.45 21.89 40.32
N ASN A 298 1.51 22.70 39.85
CA ASN A 298 0.67 23.55 40.70
C ASN A 298 -0.47 22.77 41.42
N GLY A 299 -0.57 21.46 41.21
CA GLY A 299 -1.61 20.61 41.79
C GLY A 299 -2.96 20.70 41.08
N GLU A 300 -3.01 21.27 39.88
CA GLU A 300 -4.22 21.25 39.07
C GLU A 300 -4.41 19.88 38.40
N VAL A 301 -5.66 19.41 38.35
CA VAL A 301 -5.99 18.15 37.69
C VAL A 301 -5.89 18.33 36.17
N VAL A 302 -5.01 17.55 35.54
CA VAL A 302 -4.93 17.46 34.08
C VAL A 302 -6.17 16.70 33.56
N PRO A 303 -6.95 17.26 32.62
CA PRO A 303 -8.11 16.56 32.08
C PRO A 303 -7.71 15.26 31.39
N ASN A 304 -8.43 14.17 31.65
CA ASN A 304 -8.23 12.91 30.94
C ASN A 304 -8.37 13.13 29.43
N GLY A 305 -7.41 12.61 28.66
CA GLY A 305 -7.35 12.76 27.21
C GLY A 305 -6.72 14.07 26.72
N ALA A 306 -6.16 14.91 27.59
CA ALA A 306 -5.51 16.16 27.19
C ALA A 306 -4.39 15.93 26.16
N TYR A 307 -3.53 14.92 26.40
CA TYR A 307 -2.44 14.57 25.49
C TYR A 307 -2.96 14.03 24.15
N LYS A 308 -4.03 13.24 24.17
CA LYS A 308 -4.70 12.73 22.96
C LYS A 308 -5.26 13.86 22.10
N ILE A 309 -5.89 14.85 22.73
CA ILE A 309 -6.42 16.04 22.05
C ILE A 309 -5.28 16.84 21.41
N MET A 310 -4.14 16.99 22.11
CA MET A 310 -2.96 17.68 21.59
C MET A 310 -2.41 17.01 20.34
N VAL A 311 -2.19 15.68 20.38
CA VAL A 311 -1.75 14.90 19.20
C VAL A 311 -2.75 15.03 18.06
N ARG A 312 -4.05 14.91 18.34
CA ARG A 312 -5.10 15.00 17.32
C ARG A 312 -5.11 16.38 16.65
N THR A 313 -4.95 17.44 17.43
CA THR A 313 -4.89 18.83 16.94
C THR A 313 -3.68 19.04 16.05
N GLU A 314 -2.51 18.54 16.45
CA GLU A 314 -1.29 18.62 15.66
C GLU A 314 -1.39 17.83 14.35
N VAL A 315 -1.93 16.61 14.39
CA VAL A 315 -2.16 15.80 13.18
C VAL A 315 -3.11 16.51 12.21
N HIS A 316 -4.17 17.15 12.72
CA HIS A 316 -5.06 17.96 11.89
C HIS A 316 -4.38 19.22 11.32
N ARG A 317 -3.48 19.85 12.06
CA ARG A 317 -2.66 20.97 11.58
C ARG A 317 -1.75 20.51 10.43
N LEU A 318 -0.97 19.46 10.63
CA LEU A 318 -0.06 18.89 9.62
C LEU A 318 -0.80 18.46 8.35
N ARG A 319 -1.99 17.87 8.47
CA ARG A 319 -2.82 17.52 7.31
C ARG A 319 -3.28 18.74 6.52
N ARG A 320 -3.70 19.81 7.20
CA ARG A 320 -4.10 21.06 6.54
C ARG A 320 -2.93 21.73 5.83
N GLU A 321 -1.75 21.75 6.46
CA GLU A 321 -0.53 22.29 5.85
C GLU A 321 -0.12 21.49 4.61
N ALA A 322 -0.11 20.15 4.71
CA ALA A 322 0.19 19.29 3.58
C ALA A 322 -0.81 19.47 2.42
N GLU A 323 -2.09 19.69 2.72
CA GLU A 323 -3.11 19.96 1.70
C GLU A 323 -2.92 21.34 1.05
N LEU A 324 -2.63 22.38 1.83
CA LEU A 324 -2.32 23.72 1.31
C LEU A 324 -1.07 23.71 0.43
N GLU A 325 -0.02 23.01 0.86
CA GLU A 325 1.20 22.87 0.08
C GLU A 325 0.94 22.11 -1.23
N ARG A 326 0.10 21.06 -1.18
CA ARG A 326 -0.32 20.35 -2.39
C ARG A 326 -1.08 21.28 -3.34
N ARG A 327 -2.01 22.09 -2.84
CA ARG A 327 -2.77 23.06 -3.65
C ARG A 327 -1.85 24.12 -4.28
N MET A 328 -0.91 24.67 -3.50
CA MET A 328 0.09 25.62 -4.02
C MET A 328 0.94 25.00 -5.13
N ARG A 329 1.44 23.77 -4.95
CA ARG A 329 2.20 23.07 -6.00
C ARG A 329 1.37 22.81 -7.25
N GLU A 330 0.09 22.48 -7.09
CA GLU A 330 -0.83 22.30 -8.23
C GLU A 330 -1.11 23.62 -8.97
N GLU A 331 -1.31 24.72 -8.25
CA GLU A 331 -1.50 26.06 -8.82
C GLU A 331 -0.25 26.57 -9.53
N GLU A 332 0.93 26.39 -8.93
CA GLU A 332 2.21 26.72 -9.55
C GLU A 332 2.46 25.89 -10.82
N ALA A 333 2.17 24.58 -10.77
CA ALA A 333 2.26 23.72 -11.94
C ALA A 333 1.28 24.15 -13.04
N ARG A 334 0.07 24.61 -12.69
CA ARG A 334 -0.89 25.16 -13.66
C ARG A 334 -0.44 26.50 -14.23
N ALA A 335 0.08 27.40 -13.41
CA ALA A 335 0.62 28.69 -13.85
C ALA A 335 1.81 28.49 -14.81
N ARG A 336 2.71 27.54 -14.50
CA ARG A 336 3.84 27.18 -15.35
C ARG A 336 3.40 26.57 -16.69
N ARG A 337 2.36 25.73 -16.70
CA ARG A 337 1.77 25.21 -17.94
C ARG A 337 1.18 26.33 -18.80
N ARG A 338 0.43 27.26 -18.20
CA ARG A 338 -0.11 28.43 -18.92
C ARG A 338 1.00 29.29 -19.52
N ALA A 339 2.07 29.55 -18.76
CA ALA A 339 3.21 30.31 -19.27
C ALA A 339 3.96 29.62 -20.43
N PHE A 340 3.96 28.28 -20.46
CA PHE A 340 4.59 27.50 -21.53
C PHE A 340 3.72 27.33 -22.77
N GLU A 341 2.40 27.23 -22.60
CA GLU A 341 1.43 27.09 -23.70
C GLU A 341 1.11 28.43 -24.38
N ASP A 342 1.34 29.57 -23.72
CA ASP A 342 0.97 30.90 -24.21
C ASP A 342 2.11 31.88 -24.56
N PRO A 343 3.23 31.48 -25.21
CA PRO A 343 4.19 32.45 -25.76
C PRO A 343 3.71 33.09 -27.08
N LEU A 344 2.56 32.69 -27.63
CA LEU A 344 2.04 33.17 -28.92
C LEU A 344 0.73 33.98 -28.85
N ARG A 345 0.08 34.14 -27.69
CA ARG A 345 -0.84 35.28 -27.47
C ARG A 345 -0.05 36.52 -27.10
N MET A 346 0.79 36.96 -28.03
CA MET A 346 1.06 38.38 -28.19
C MET A 346 -0.29 39.08 -28.27
N ASP A 347 -0.53 40.04 -27.37
CA ASP A 347 -1.61 41.00 -27.51
C ASP A 347 -1.70 41.43 -28.98
N PRO A 348 -2.87 41.35 -29.63
CA PRO A 348 -3.04 42.02 -30.90
C PRO A 348 -2.84 43.50 -30.60
N ARG A 349 -1.65 44.00 -30.94
CA ARG A 349 -1.33 45.43 -31.02
C ARG A 349 -2.53 46.09 -31.67
N ARG A 350 -3.29 46.83 -30.87
CA ARG A 350 -4.38 47.68 -31.34
C ARG A 350 -3.84 48.50 -32.52
N PRO A 351 -4.29 48.27 -33.76
CA PRO A 351 -3.79 49.05 -34.88
C PRO A 351 -4.30 50.48 -34.73
N GLY A 352 -3.38 51.43 -34.66
CA GLY A 352 -3.58 52.82 -35.09
C GLY A 352 -4.84 53.53 -34.57
N GLY A 353 -4.78 54.03 -33.32
CA GLY A 353 -5.55 55.22 -32.99
C GLY A 353 -4.97 56.42 -33.74
N PHE A 354 -5.74 56.95 -34.68
CA PHE A 354 -5.43 58.12 -35.50
C PHE A 354 -5.01 59.34 -34.65
N PRO A 355 -4.02 60.15 -35.09
CA PRO A 355 -3.70 61.43 -34.49
C PRO A 355 -4.64 62.50 -35.07
N GLY A 356 -5.58 63.01 -34.27
CA GLY A 356 -6.41 64.12 -34.73
C GLY A 356 -7.58 64.45 -33.83
N SER A 357 -7.34 65.17 -32.74
CA SER A 357 -8.13 66.35 -32.35
C SER A 357 -7.51 67.03 -31.12
N PRO A 358 -7.12 68.31 -31.22
CA PRO A 358 -6.88 69.17 -30.06
C PRO A 358 -8.19 69.84 -29.61
N LEU A 359 -8.21 70.35 -28.37
CA LEU A 359 -9.32 71.03 -27.66
C LEU A 359 -10.29 70.03 -27.01
N ILE A 360 -10.59 70.06 -25.70
CA ILE A 360 -11.09 71.17 -24.84
C ILE A 360 -10.75 70.79 -23.37
N ILE A 361 -9.82 71.48 -22.69
CA ILE A 361 -10.02 72.47 -21.60
C ILE A 361 -11.24 72.26 -20.68
N GLY A 362 -10.95 71.95 -19.41
CA GLY A 362 -11.84 72.17 -18.24
C GLY A 362 -12.09 70.88 -17.46
N GLY A 363 -11.78 70.74 -16.18
CA GLY A 363 -11.22 71.60 -15.15
C GLY A 363 -11.25 70.78 -13.83
N PRO A 364 -10.49 71.18 -12.79
CA PRO A 364 -10.45 70.49 -11.51
C PRO A 364 -11.47 71.09 -10.52
N HIS A 365 -12.04 70.24 -9.66
CA HIS A 365 -12.93 70.50 -8.50
C HIS A 365 -14.39 70.07 -8.67
N ASP A 366 -14.80 69.11 -7.82
CA ASP A 366 -16.03 69.05 -7.00
C ASP A 366 -15.97 67.71 -6.24
N LEU A 367 -15.56 67.61 -4.97
CA LEU A 367 -16.19 68.05 -3.72
C LEU A 367 -17.70 67.73 -3.63
N HIS A 368 -18.04 66.51 -3.19
CA HIS A 368 -18.86 66.20 -2.00
C HIS A 368 -19.54 64.80 -2.06
N PRO A 369 -19.52 64.01 -0.96
CA PRO A 369 -20.57 63.04 -0.59
C PRO A 369 -21.66 63.76 0.27
N PRO A 370 -22.70 63.15 0.90
CA PRO A 370 -23.25 61.78 0.90
C PRO A 370 -24.81 61.76 0.70
N GLY A 371 -25.46 60.60 0.81
CA GLY A 371 -26.93 60.53 1.00
C GLY A 371 -27.52 59.19 0.50
N PHE A 372 -27.78 58.19 1.35
CA PHE A 372 -28.97 58.02 2.19
C PHE A 372 -30.29 57.91 1.40
N GLY A 373 -30.95 56.75 1.53
CA GLY A 373 -32.28 56.45 1.01
C GLY A 373 -32.23 55.34 -0.05
N GLY A 374 -32.98 54.25 0.04
CA GLY A 374 -34.03 53.86 0.95
C GLY A 374 -34.60 52.56 0.41
N ARG A 375 -34.80 51.59 1.30
CA ARG A 375 -35.71 50.46 1.06
C ARG A 375 -37.07 51.01 0.63
N ARG A 376 -37.69 50.42 -0.40
CA ARG A 376 -38.93 49.63 -0.28
C ARG A 376 -39.39 49.05 -1.63
N PRO A 377 -40.27 48.03 -1.60
CA PRO A 377 -40.36 46.97 -2.61
C PRO A 377 -41.48 47.22 -3.63
N ASN A 378 -41.36 46.61 -4.81
CA ASN A 378 -42.47 46.44 -5.74
C ASN A 378 -43.27 45.17 -5.39
N PRO A 379 -44.60 45.28 -5.20
CA PRO A 379 -45.55 44.19 -5.29
C PRO A 379 -46.23 44.16 -6.67
N PHE A 380 -46.80 43.01 -7.06
CA PHE A 380 -47.48 42.71 -8.35
C PHE A 380 -46.53 42.59 -9.56
N GLY A 381 -46.58 41.56 -10.40
CA GLY A 381 -47.48 40.41 -10.52
C GLY A 381 -47.25 39.73 -11.88
N GLY A 382 -47.68 38.45 -11.98
CA GLY A 382 -47.81 37.68 -13.24
C GLY A 382 -46.49 37.13 -13.77
N GLY A 383 -46.23 35.82 -13.86
CA GLY A 383 -47.13 34.73 -14.20
C GLY A 383 -46.84 34.31 -15.64
N PHE A 384 -46.18 33.16 -15.83
CA PHE A 384 -46.54 32.11 -16.80
C PHE A 384 -45.58 30.92 -16.68
N ASP A 385 -46.19 29.77 -16.48
CA ASP A 385 -45.63 28.42 -16.48
C ASP A 385 -45.01 28.02 -17.84
N ALA A 386 -44.05 27.10 -17.81
CA ALA A 386 -44.16 25.79 -18.44
C ALA A 386 -42.85 24.98 -18.35
N GLY A 387 -42.93 23.79 -17.75
CA GLY A 387 -42.39 22.58 -18.39
C GLY A 387 -41.22 21.83 -17.72
N GLY A 388 -41.54 20.78 -16.96
CA GLY A 388 -40.75 19.55 -16.82
C GLY A 388 -39.75 19.54 -15.64
N GLY A 389 -39.98 18.88 -14.51
CA GLY A 389 -40.82 17.72 -14.25
C GLY A 389 -40.05 16.41 -14.41
N PHE A 390 -39.22 16.05 -13.43
CA PHE A 390 -38.96 14.66 -13.05
C PHE A 390 -38.66 14.61 -11.54
N GLY A 391 -39.63 14.09 -10.78
CA GLY A 391 -39.41 13.57 -9.42
C GLY A 391 -38.57 12.29 -9.49
N GLY A 392 -38.18 11.66 -8.39
CA GLY A 392 -38.63 11.69 -7.02
C GLY A 392 -38.18 10.35 -6.42
N GLY A 393 -37.87 10.32 -5.12
CA GLY A 393 -37.42 9.10 -4.48
C GLY A 393 -36.89 9.34 -3.08
N GLY A 394 -37.74 9.87 -2.20
CA GLY A 394 -37.49 9.86 -0.77
C GLY A 394 -37.74 8.47 -0.21
N PHE A 395 -36.88 8.02 0.71
CA PHE A 395 -37.22 6.96 1.64
C PHE A 395 -37.16 7.50 3.06
N GLY A 396 -38.31 7.42 3.71
CA GLY A 396 -38.58 7.86 5.06
C GLY A 396 -37.78 7.08 6.11
N GLY A 397 -37.58 7.76 7.23
CA GLY A 397 -37.07 7.14 8.45
C GLY A 397 -38.11 6.24 9.12
N GLY A 398 -37.62 5.50 10.11
CA GLY A 398 -38.42 4.70 11.01
C GLY A 398 -37.51 4.14 12.09
N GLY A 399 -37.34 4.88 13.18
CA GLY A 399 -36.71 4.36 14.39
C GLY A 399 -37.69 3.49 15.16
N LEU A 400 -37.18 2.44 15.81
CA LEU A 400 -37.77 1.80 16.99
C LEU A 400 -36.66 0.97 17.66
N GLY A 401 -36.22 1.40 18.83
CA GLY A 401 -35.88 0.51 19.94
C GLY A 401 -36.85 0.81 21.10
N PRO A 402 -36.67 0.24 22.31
CA PRO A 402 -35.92 -0.95 22.69
C PRO A 402 -36.82 -1.98 23.42
N ARG A 403 -36.32 -3.18 23.74
CA ARG A 403 -36.70 -3.87 24.99
C ARG A 403 -35.72 -4.98 25.39
N PHE A 404 -35.30 -4.89 26.64
CA PHE A 404 -34.65 -5.91 27.44
C PHE A 404 -35.51 -7.17 27.54
N TYR A 405 -34.86 -8.34 27.51
CA TYR A 405 -34.86 -9.33 28.60
C TYR A 405 -33.49 -10.02 28.63
#